data_AF-A0A920RIX6-F1
#
_entry.id   AF-A0A920RIX6-F1
#
_cell.length_a   1.000
_cell.length_b   1.000
_cell.length_c   1.000
_cell.angle_alpha   90.00
_cell.angle_beta   90.00
_cell.angle_gamma   90.00
#
_symmetry.space_group_name_H-M   'P 1'
#
loop_
_entity.id
_entity.type
_entity.pdbx_description
1 polymer ?
#
loop_
_entity_poly.entity_id
_entity_poly.type
_entity_poly.pdbx_seq_one_letter_code
_entity_poly.pdbx_strand_id
1 'polypeptide(L)' 'MADPVAQLAPHQLHLPRVIKKGLDRQYRRRIVFPEHHESHAASAFFPSPFPEAAILTVDGVGEWATASYGRDGRTGSR' A
#
# COMPACT_ATOMS: atom_id res chain seq x y z
N MET A 1 15.62 -4.07 29.17
CA MET A 1 14.57 -3.35 28.41
C MET A 1 14.43 -4.07 27.07
N ALA A 2 13.25 -4.59 26.74
CA ALA A 2 13.04 -5.33 25.50
C ALA A 2 13.02 -4.37 24.31
N ASP A 3 13.76 -4.70 23.25
CA ASP A 3 13.80 -3.95 22.00
C ASP A 3 12.39 -3.89 21.37
N PRO A 4 11.80 -2.68 21.18
CA PRO A 4 10.49 -2.53 20.57
C PRO A 4 10.43 -3.05 19.13
N VAL A 5 11.56 -3.12 18.41
CA VAL A 5 11.64 -3.61 17.03
C VAL A 5 11.59 -5.15 17.00
N ALA A 6 12.19 -5.82 17.98
CA ALA A 6 12.15 -7.28 18.09
C ALA A 6 10.74 -7.84 18.31
N GLN A 7 9.82 -7.04 18.87
CA GLN A 7 8.42 -7.43 19.05
C GLN A 7 7.61 -7.36 17.74
N LEU A 8 8.06 -6.59 16.74
CA LEU A 8 7.35 -6.38 15.48
C LEU A 8 7.71 -7.41 14.40
N ALA A 9 8.92 -7.97 14.42
CA ALA A 9 9.41 -8.96 13.46
C ALA A 9 8.48 -10.18 13.27
N PRO A 10 7.95 -10.85 14.33
CA PRO A 10 7.05 -11.99 14.14
C PRO A 10 5.65 -11.60 13.62
N HIS A 11 5.26 -10.33 13.73
CA HIS A 11 3.96 -9.83 13.23
C HIS A 11 3.99 -9.50 11.74
N GLN A 12 5.13 -9.07 11.21
CA GLN A 12 5.29 -8.77 9.79
C GLN A 12 5.22 -10.03 8.92
N LEU A 13 5.81 -11.15 9.36
CA LEU A 13 5.83 -12.42 8.63
C LEU A 13 4.45 -13.12 8.53
N HIS A 14 3.47 -12.69 9.34
CA HIS A 14 2.14 -13.31 9.41
C HIS A 14 0.99 -12.30 9.32
N LEU A 15 1.20 -11.18 8.63
CA LEU A 15 0.22 -10.12 8.40
C LEU A 15 -1.19 -10.64 8.01
N PRO A 16 -1.35 -11.56 7.03
CA PRO A 16 -2.68 -12.08 6.70
C PRO A 16 -3.37 -12.80 7.86
N ARG A 17 -2.61 -13.50 8.71
CA ARG A 17 -3.14 -14.21 9.89
C ARG A 17 -3.54 -13.23 10.99
N VAL A 18 -2.75 -12.19 11.20
CA VAL A 18 -3.04 -11.11 12.15
C VAL A 18 -4.31 -10.37 11.74
N ILE A 19 -4.41 -9.95 10.47
CA ILE A 19 -5.59 -9.26 9.93
C ILE A 19 -6.85 -10.13 10.07
N LYS A 20 -6.78 -11.41 9.66
CA LYS A 20 -7.92 -12.34 9.80
C LYS A 20 -8.34 -12.55 11.25
N LYS A 21 -7.39 -12.57 12.19
CA LYS A 21 -7.69 -12.68 13.62
C LYS A 21 -8.34 -11.39 14.14
N GLY A 22 -7.83 -10.22 13.77
CA GLY A 22 -8.38 -8.92 14.18
C GLY A 22 -9.76 -8.61 13.58
N LEU A 23 -10.13 -9.26 12.47
CA LEU A 23 -11.45 -9.18 11.85
C LEU A 23 -12.36 -10.36 12.23
N ASP A 24 -12.10 -11.03 13.36
CA ASP A 24 -12.85 -12.18 13.90
C ASP A 24 -13.12 -13.32 12.91
N ARG A 25 -12.27 -13.44 11.89
CA ARG A 25 -12.44 -14.36 10.74
C ARG A 25 -13.78 -14.20 10.01
N GLN A 26 -14.50 -13.10 10.22
CA GLN A 26 -15.78 -12.79 9.57
C GLN A 26 -15.59 -12.14 8.20
N TYR A 27 -14.46 -11.44 8.00
CA TYR A 27 -14.15 -10.84 6.70
C TYR A 27 -13.81 -11.94 5.66
N ARG A 28 -14.72 -12.12 4.68
CA ARG A 28 -14.61 -13.13 3.62
C ARG A 28 -14.07 -12.60 2.29
N ARG A 29 -13.88 -11.28 2.16
CA ARG A 29 -13.37 -10.68 0.92
C ARG A 29 -11.86 -10.86 0.82
N ARG A 30 -11.34 -10.66 -0.40
CA ARG A 30 -9.91 -10.77 -0.69
C ARG A 30 -9.14 -9.68 0.06
N ILE A 31 -8.14 -10.09 0.83
CA ILE A 31 -7.13 -9.19 1.38
C ILE A 31 -6.06 -9.04 0.30
N VAL A 32 -5.77 -7.81 -0.09
CA VAL A 32 -4.74 -7.47 -1.09
C VAL A 32 -3.64 -6.66 -0.41
N PHE A 33 -2.41 -6.86 -0.85
CA PHE A 33 -1.23 -6.10 -0.41
C PHE A 33 -0.66 -5.42 -1.65
N PRO A 34 -1.14 -4.21 -1.98
CA PRO A 34 -0.58 -3.43 -3.09
C PRO A 34 0.80 -2.89 -2.74
N GLU A 35 1.55 -2.46 -3.75
CA GLU A 35 2.84 -1.79 -3.53
C GLU A 35 2.65 -0.46 -2.78
N HIS A 36 3.63 -0.11 -1.94
CA HIS A 36 3.58 1.09 -1.09
C HIS A 36 3.45 2.38 -1.92
N HIS A 37 4.28 2.53 -2.96
CA HIS A 37 4.23 3.71 -3.82
C HIS A 37 3.04 3.72 -4.78
N GLU A 38 2.51 2.55 -5.14
CA GLU A 38 1.26 2.44 -5.91
C GLU A 38 0.07 2.91 -5.09
N SER A 39 0.04 2.58 -3.79
CA SER A 39 -1.00 3.04 -2.87
C SER A 39 -1.01 4.57 -2.73
N HIS A 40 0.17 5.18 -2.60
CA HIS A 40 0.33 6.63 -2.61
C HIS A 40 -0.16 7.24 -3.92
N ALA A 41 0.26 6.70 -5.06
CA ALA A 41 -0.14 7.20 -6.37
C ALA A 41 -1.66 7.11 -6.59
N ALA A 42 -2.26 5.97 -6.28
CA ALA A 42 -3.70 5.75 -6.36
C ALA A 42 -4.49 6.75 -5.49
N SER A 43 -4.02 7.00 -4.26
CA SER A 43 -4.66 7.96 -3.35
C SER A 43 -4.61 9.40 -3.86
N ALA A 44 -3.62 9.75 -4.68
CA ALA A 44 -3.53 11.05 -5.34
C ALA A 44 -4.36 11.10 -6.63
N PHE A 45 -4.36 10.03 -7.43
CA PHE A 45 -5.04 9.98 -8.72
C PHE A 45 -6.56 9.93 -8.61
N PHE A 46 -7.11 8.99 -7.84
CA PHE A 46 -8.55 8.71 -7.81
C PHE A 46 -9.42 9.90 -7.37
N PRO A 47 -9.04 10.73 -6.38
CA PRO A 47 -9.81 11.93 -6.05
C PRO A 47 -9.52 13.12 -6.99
N SER A 48 -8.49 13.04 -7.84
CA SER A 48 -8.15 14.14 -8.75
C SER A 48 -9.20 14.31 -9.86
N PRO A 49 -9.44 15.53 -10.35
CA PRO A 49 -10.37 15.78 -11.45
C PRO A 49 -9.79 15.44 -12.83
N PHE A 50 -8.51 15.04 -12.90
CA PHE A 50 -7.82 14.84 -14.17
C PHE A 50 -8.09 13.46 -14.75
N PRO A 51 -8.45 13.33 -16.04
CA PRO A 51 -8.67 12.03 -16.67
C PRO A 51 -7.38 11.20 -16.80
N GLU A 52 -6.23 11.88 -16.91
CA GLU A 52 -4.89 11.32 -16.90
C GLU A 52 -3.95 12.25 -16.12
N ALA A 53 -2.99 11.70 -15.39
CA ALA A 53 -2.01 12.48 -14.62
C ALA A 53 -0.65 11.78 -14.57
N ALA A 54 0.42 12.58 -14.59
CA ALA A 54 1.74 12.13 -14.14
C ALA A 54 1.81 12.29 -12.62
N ILE A 55 2.31 11.27 -11.93
CA ILE A 55 2.39 11.23 -10.47
C ILE A 55 3.83 10.99 -10.06
N LEU A 56 4.31 11.82 -9.14
CA LEU A 56 5.61 11.69 -8.50
C LEU A 56 5.37 11.43 -7.01
N THR A 57 5.67 10.21 -6.58
CA THR A 57 5.64 9.81 -5.16
C THR A 57 7.03 10.02 -4.58
N VAL A 58 7.13 10.76 -3.47
CA VAL A 58 8.37 10.97 -2.71
C VAL A 58 8.07 10.68 -1.24
N ASP A 59 8.79 9.73 -0.64
CA ASP A 59 8.62 9.30 0.75
C ASP A 59 9.99 9.11 1.41
N GLY A 60 10.06 9.22 2.73
CA GLY A 60 11.31 9.16 3.50
C GLY A 60 12.02 7.81 3.33
N VAL A 61 11.27 6.72 3.43
CA VAL A 61 11.70 5.36 3.10
C VAL A 61 10.48 4.61 2.55
N GLY A 62 10.31 4.59 1.23
CA GLY A 62 9.44 3.58 0.61
C GLY A 62 10.05 2.20 0.78
N GLU A 63 9.22 1.15 0.69
CA GLU A 63 9.62 -0.24 0.96
C GLU A 63 10.93 -0.62 0.23
N TRP A 64 11.20 -0.05 -0.97
CA TRP A 64 12.48 -0.19 -1.69
C TRP A 64 12.91 1.02 -2.56
N ALA A 65 12.31 2.21 -2.42
CA ALA A 65 12.69 3.42 -3.18
C ALA A 65 12.37 4.71 -2.41
N THR A 66 13.17 5.78 -2.59
CA THR A 66 12.91 7.11 -1.99
C THR A 66 11.95 7.94 -2.85
N ALA A 67 11.91 7.68 -4.16
CA ALA A 67 11.00 8.34 -5.08
C ALA A 67 10.59 7.39 -6.23
N SER A 68 9.39 7.59 -6.77
CA SER A 68 8.90 6.87 -7.96
C SER A 68 8.01 7.77 -8.79
N TYR A 69 8.03 7.56 -10.11
CA TYR A 69 7.14 8.27 -11.04
C TYR A 69 6.24 7.29 -11.79
N GLY A 70 5.03 7.71 -12.12
CA GLY A 70 4.04 6.91 -12.84
C GLY A 70 3.11 7.77 -13.69
N ARG A 71 2.36 7.12 -14.59
CA ARG A 71 1.30 7.74 -15.40
C ARG A 71 0.02 6.97 -15.16
N ASP A 72 -0.98 7.63 -14.60
CA ASP A 72 -2.30 7.06 -14.35
C ASP A 72 -3.33 7.64 -15.33
N GLY A 73 -4.25 6.79 -15.78
CA GLY A 73 -5.33 7.17 -16.70
C GLY A 73 -6.60 6.36 -16.43
N ARG A 74 -7.77 7.02 -16.50
CA ARG A 74 -9.09 6.34 -16.34
C ARG A 74 -9.59 5.71 -17.64
N THR A 75 -8.94 6.03 -18.75
CA THR A 75 -9.16 5.46 -20.08
C THR A 75 -8.43 4.12 -20.17
N GLY A 76 -9.20 3.02 -20.17
CA GLY A 76 -8.66 1.71 -20.43
C GLY A 76 -7.97 1.66 -21.79
N SER A 77 -6.64 1.53 -21.79
CA SER A 77 -5.96 0.89 -22.91
C SER A 77 -6.42 -0.55 -22.92
N ARG A 78 -7.00 -0.98 -24.05
CA ARG A 78 -6.96 -2.39 -24.42
C ARG A 78 -5.50 -2.85 -24.53
#